data_AF-A0A5M6DL90-F1
#
_entry.id   AF-A0A5M6DL90-F1
#
_cell.length_a   1.000
_cell.length_b   1.000
_cell.length_c   1.000
_cell.angle_alpha   90.00
_cell.angle_beta   90.00
_cell.angle_gamma   90.00
#
_symmetry.space_group_name_H-M   'P 1'
#
loop_
_entity.id
_entity.type
_entity.pdbx_description
1 polymer ?
#
loop_
_entity_poly.entity_id
_entity_poly.type
_entity_poly.pdbx_seq_one_letter_code
_entity_poly.pdbx_strand_id
1 'polypeptide(L)'
;MTVEQERHLLEILRAPSPLESENGISVQRIAEQLSEHLPVVIDKVALEELGLSTETKLLDRVLMESPAVSSASGDASEDRWWDRTSAPPSAAPRLTLLGDLALRLDSSDLEIVLLHGRVVITTSEHAAEMNTVRMYEVSPLIDPSTDPVRPDGHGYRANRYQGIGDPGALSEYDRLIQTIQETLDPDCWEFLGGESTIRPINIRDRHWLVVSTPTMTQLKVQALLDRLNQ
;
A
#
# COMPACT_ATOMS: atom_id res chain seq x y z
N MET A 1 17.17 0.86 -2.03
CA MET A 1 16.53 1.89 -2.89
C MET A 1 16.74 3.23 -2.21
N THR A 2 17.14 4.28 -2.93
CA THR A 2 17.21 5.61 -2.32
C THR A 2 15.80 6.21 -2.20
N VAL A 3 15.57 7.05 -1.19
CA VAL A 3 14.28 7.73 -0.97
C VAL A 3 13.88 8.57 -2.18
N GLU A 4 14.85 9.19 -2.85
CA GLU A 4 14.62 10.00 -4.06
C GLU A 4 14.13 9.16 -5.24
N GLN A 5 14.76 8.00 -5.48
CA GLN A 5 14.33 7.07 -6.53
C GLN A 5 12.92 6.55 -6.27
N GLU A 6 12.62 6.22 -5.02
CA GLU A 6 11.28 5.78 -4.64
C GLU A 6 10.25 6.87 -4.87
N ARG A 7 10.53 8.10 -4.41
CA ARG A 7 9.63 9.23 -4.60
C ARG A 7 9.37 9.50 -6.08
N HIS A 8 10.41 9.41 -6.91
CA HIS A 8 10.30 9.58 -8.35
C HIS A 8 9.44 8.48 -8.99
N LEU A 9 9.63 7.21 -8.60
CA LEU A 9 8.78 6.11 -9.06
C LEU A 9 7.31 6.31 -8.67
N LEU A 10 7.06 6.69 -7.42
CA LEU A 10 5.70 6.94 -6.94
C LEU A 10 5.04 8.13 -7.65
N GLU A 11 5.81 9.16 -7.99
CA GLU A 11 5.33 10.29 -8.79
C GLU A 11 4.88 9.84 -10.18
N ILE A 12 5.68 9.01 -10.86
CA ILE A 12 5.32 8.43 -12.16
C ILE A 12 4.08 7.52 -12.03
N LEU A 13 4.04 6.67 -11.02
CA LEU A 13 2.92 5.74 -10.77
C LEU A 13 1.61 6.45 -10.39
N ARG A 14 1.69 7.68 -9.87
CA ARG A 14 0.53 8.55 -9.59
C ARG A 14 0.04 9.32 -10.82
N ALA A 15 0.84 9.42 -11.88
CA ALA A 15 0.43 10.07 -13.11
C ALA A 15 -0.73 9.30 -13.79
N PRO A 16 -1.52 9.95 -14.66
CA PRO A 16 -2.54 9.26 -15.45
C PRO A 16 -1.94 8.11 -16.26
N SER A 17 -2.61 6.97 -16.30
CA SER A 17 -2.10 5.80 -17.03
C SER A 17 -1.85 6.11 -18.51
N PRO A 18 -0.63 5.91 -19.03
CA PRO A 18 -0.35 5.98 -20.47
C PRO A 18 -0.71 4.68 -21.20
N LEU A 19 -1.11 3.63 -20.47
CA LEU A 19 -1.38 2.32 -21.06
C LEU A 19 -2.63 2.37 -21.92
N GLU A 20 -2.50 1.88 -23.14
CA GLU A 20 -3.63 1.78 -24.06
C GLU A 20 -4.65 0.77 -23.51
N SER A 21 -5.93 1.12 -23.60
CA SER A 21 -7.04 0.21 -23.29
C SER A 21 -7.23 -0.78 -24.43
N GLU A 22 -6.24 -1.63 -24.67
CA GLU A 22 -6.36 -2.74 -25.61
C GLU A 22 -6.81 -4.01 -24.88
N ASN A 23 -7.91 -4.59 -25.35
CA ASN A 23 -8.44 -5.83 -24.80
C ASN A 23 -7.43 -6.97 -25.00
N GLY A 24 -7.02 -7.63 -23.91
CA GLY A 24 -6.14 -8.80 -23.97
C GLY A 24 -4.66 -8.47 -24.14
N ILE A 25 -4.21 -7.33 -23.60
CA ILE A 25 -2.78 -6.99 -23.51
C ILE A 25 -2.02 -8.09 -22.73
N SER A 26 -0.85 -8.50 -23.23
CA SER A 26 0.00 -9.47 -22.53
C SER A 26 0.82 -8.79 -21.43
N VAL A 27 1.26 -9.59 -20.44
CA VAL A 27 2.14 -9.10 -19.36
C VAL A 27 3.42 -8.49 -19.94
N GLN A 28 3.98 -9.13 -20.98
CA GLN A 28 5.15 -8.61 -21.68
C GLN A 28 4.89 -7.25 -22.33
N ARG A 29 3.74 -7.07 -22.98
CA ARG A 29 3.38 -5.80 -23.61
C ARG A 29 3.19 -4.68 -22.59
N ILE A 30 2.59 -4.97 -21.43
CA ILE A 30 2.53 -4.03 -20.31
C ILE A 30 3.94 -3.64 -19.86
N ALA A 31 4.83 -4.61 -19.64
CA ALA A 31 6.19 -4.34 -19.21
C ALA A 31 6.98 -3.50 -20.24
N GLU A 32 6.79 -3.76 -21.54
CA GLU A 32 7.37 -2.95 -22.62
C GLU A 32 6.89 -1.50 -22.57
N GLN A 33 5.58 -1.26 -22.48
CA GLN A 33 5.02 0.10 -22.39
C GLN A 33 5.48 0.84 -21.13
N LEU A 34 5.50 0.16 -19.99
CA LEU A 34 6.01 0.74 -18.75
C LEU A 34 7.51 1.02 -18.82
N SER A 35 8.29 0.21 -19.54
CA SER A 35 9.75 0.36 -19.66
C SER A 35 10.18 1.69 -20.31
N GLU A 36 9.27 2.35 -21.03
CA GLU A 36 9.48 3.69 -21.59
C GLU A 36 9.58 4.78 -20.50
N HIS A 37 8.95 4.54 -19.34
CA HIS A 37 8.87 5.52 -18.25
C HIS A 37 9.66 5.09 -17.01
N LEU A 38 9.76 3.80 -16.75
CA LEU A 38 10.33 3.28 -15.51
C LEU A 38 10.97 1.90 -15.74
N PRO A 39 12.05 1.55 -15.01
CA PRO A 39 12.67 0.24 -15.16
C PRO A 39 11.71 -0.85 -14.65
N VAL A 40 11.32 -1.77 -15.54
CA VAL A 40 10.45 -2.91 -15.24
C VAL A 40 11.20 -4.23 -15.36
N VAL A 41 10.91 -5.15 -14.44
CA VAL A 41 11.35 -6.55 -14.50
C VAL A 41 10.14 -7.45 -14.33
N ILE A 42 10.05 -8.51 -15.13
CA ILE A 42 9.06 -9.57 -14.92
C ILE A 42 9.76 -10.71 -14.21
N ASP A 43 9.16 -11.19 -13.12
CA ASP A 43 9.65 -12.36 -12.42
C ASP A 43 9.24 -13.65 -13.15
N LYS A 44 10.09 -14.07 -14.08
CA LYS A 44 9.81 -15.24 -14.92
C LYS A 44 9.70 -16.54 -14.10
N VAL A 45 10.45 -16.65 -13.01
CA VAL A 45 10.46 -17.86 -12.18
C VAL A 45 9.10 -18.02 -11.50
N ALA A 46 8.63 -16.95 -10.84
CA ALA A 46 7.31 -16.95 -10.21
C ALA A 46 6.17 -17.22 -11.21
N LEU A 47 6.24 -16.63 -12.41
CA LEU A 47 5.26 -16.89 -13.47
C LEU A 47 5.28 -18.35 -13.95
N GLU A 48 6.47 -18.93 -14.16
CA GLU A 48 6.65 -20.33 -14.58
C GLU A 48 6.11 -21.32 -13.53
N GLU A 49 6.25 -21.02 -12.24
CA GLU A 49 5.72 -21.84 -11.14
C GLU A 49 4.18 -21.92 -11.14
N LEU A 50 3.49 -20.84 -11.53
CA LEU A 50 2.04 -20.84 -11.75
C LEU A 50 1.63 -21.37 -13.14
N GLY A 51 2.59 -21.76 -13.99
CA GLY A 51 2.32 -22.18 -15.37
C GLY A 51 1.88 -21.03 -16.28
N LEU A 52 2.17 -19.79 -15.90
CA LEU A 52 1.89 -18.59 -16.70
C LEU A 52 3.07 -18.27 -17.62
N SER A 53 2.78 -17.80 -18.82
CA SER A 53 3.76 -17.27 -19.77
C SER A 53 3.71 -15.73 -19.78
N THR A 54 4.82 -15.09 -20.13
CA THR A 54 4.86 -13.63 -20.37
C THR A 54 3.93 -13.19 -21.50
N GLU A 55 3.59 -14.12 -22.39
CA GLU A 55 2.67 -13.92 -23.52
C GLU A 55 1.20 -14.19 -23.17
N THR A 56 0.92 -14.63 -21.93
CA THR A 56 -0.46 -14.83 -21.47
C THR A 56 -1.20 -13.50 -21.54
N LYS A 57 -2.33 -13.52 -22.23
CA LYS A 57 -3.21 -12.35 -22.36
C LYS A 57 -3.97 -12.15 -21.06
N LEU A 58 -3.87 -10.97 -20.49
CA LEU A 58 -4.64 -10.61 -19.31
C LEU A 58 -6.10 -10.46 -19.71
N LEU A 59 -7.00 -11.11 -18.97
CA LEU A 59 -8.42 -10.96 -19.20
C LEU A 59 -8.83 -9.54 -18.76
N ASP A 60 -9.38 -8.80 -19.71
CA ASP A 60 -9.90 -7.47 -19.42
C ASP A 60 -11.20 -7.60 -18.62
N ARG A 61 -11.07 -7.57 -17.29
CA ARG A 61 -12.22 -7.47 -16.37
C ARG A 61 -12.75 -6.04 -16.27
N VAL A 62 -12.05 -5.04 -16.83
CA VAL A 62 -12.32 -3.61 -16.59
C VAL A 62 -13.62 -3.12 -17.23
N LEU A 63 -14.24 -3.90 -18.12
CA LEU A 63 -15.44 -3.46 -18.87
C LEU A 63 -16.75 -4.17 -18.51
N MET A 64 -16.74 -5.16 -17.63
CA MET A 64 -17.99 -5.82 -17.23
C MET A 64 -18.40 -5.41 -15.81
N GLU A 65 -19.45 -4.59 -15.77
CA GLU A 65 -20.29 -4.31 -14.60
C GLU A 65 -19.78 -3.22 -13.64
N SER A 66 -19.72 -1.97 -14.12
CA SER A 66 -20.27 -0.91 -13.26
C SER A 66 -21.77 -1.20 -13.16
N PRO A 67 -22.32 -1.62 -12.01
CA PRO A 67 -23.76 -1.77 -11.87
C PRO A 67 -24.35 -0.42 -12.24
N ALA A 68 -25.18 -0.38 -13.28
CA ALA A 68 -25.92 0.82 -13.63
C ALA A 68 -26.72 1.20 -12.38
N VAL A 69 -26.20 2.15 -11.59
CA VAL A 69 -26.86 2.68 -10.42
C VAL A 69 -28.11 3.32 -10.96
N SER A 70 -29.20 2.55 -10.87
CA SER A 70 -30.51 2.93 -11.34
C SER A 70 -30.88 4.13 -10.51
N SER A 71 -30.79 5.29 -11.16
CA SER A 71 -31.03 6.59 -10.57
C SER A 71 -32.51 6.64 -10.22
N ALA A 72 -32.87 6.16 -9.03
CA ALA A 72 -34.21 6.30 -8.51
C ALA A 72 -34.44 7.79 -8.23
N SER A 73 -35.16 8.43 -9.15
CA SER A 73 -35.69 9.77 -8.99
C SER A 73 -36.65 9.79 -7.80
N GLY A 74 -36.18 10.30 -6.67
CA GLY A 74 -36.92 10.30 -5.42
C GLY A 74 -36.52 11.46 -4.52
N ASP A 75 -37.18 12.59 -4.78
CA ASP A 75 -37.56 13.62 -3.81
C ASP A 75 -36.49 14.56 -3.24
N ALA A 76 -36.92 15.79 -3.06
CA ALA A 76 -36.12 16.97 -2.77
C ALA A 76 -35.59 17.01 -1.31
N SER A 77 -34.52 17.79 -1.12
CA SER A 77 -34.00 18.32 0.16
C SER A 77 -32.89 17.50 0.84
N GLU A 78 -31.65 17.89 0.58
CA GLU A 78 -30.77 18.60 1.53
C GLU A 78 -29.40 18.76 0.86
N ASP A 79 -29.05 20.01 0.49
CA ASP A 79 -27.74 20.39 -0.06
C ASP A 79 -26.62 20.01 0.91
N ARG A 80 -26.00 18.84 0.68
CA ARG A 80 -24.86 18.34 1.46
C ARG A 80 -23.59 19.06 0.99
N TRP A 81 -22.87 19.65 1.94
CA TRP A 81 -21.70 20.51 1.67
C TRP A 81 -20.50 19.81 0.99
N TRP A 82 -20.49 18.47 0.90
CA TRP A 82 -19.52 17.70 0.12
C TRP A 82 -19.88 17.56 -1.37
N ASP A 83 -21.05 18.06 -1.79
CA ASP A 83 -21.55 17.97 -3.18
C ASP A 83 -21.20 19.21 -4.04
N ARG A 84 -20.39 20.14 -3.50
CA ARG A 84 -20.08 21.44 -4.13
C ARG A 84 -18.77 21.54 -4.91
N THR A 85 -18.09 20.44 -5.21
CA THR A 85 -17.03 20.45 -6.24
C THR A 85 -17.64 20.25 -7.62
N SER A 86 -18.21 21.32 -8.16
CA SER A 86 -18.63 21.41 -9.56
C SER A 86 -17.42 21.48 -10.49
N ALA A 87 -16.69 20.37 -10.61
CA ALA A 87 -15.83 20.13 -11.77
C ALA A 87 -16.72 19.81 -12.99
N PRO A 88 -16.36 20.28 -14.19
CA PRO A 88 -17.18 20.06 -15.38
C PRO A 88 -17.36 18.55 -15.66
N PRO A 89 -18.58 18.09 -15.98
CA PRO A 89 -18.87 16.69 -16.23
C PRO A 89 -18.51 16.30 -17.66
N SER A 90 -17.25 15.90 -17.95
CA SER A 90 -16.97 15.19 -19.22
C SER A 90 -15.57 14.55 -19.35
N ALA A 91 -15.00 14.01 -18.29
CA ALA A 91 -13.90 13.06 -18.45
C ALA A 91 -14.12 11.94 -17.45
N ALA A 92 -14.28 10.71 -17.95
CA ALA A 92 -14.28 9.53 -17.08
C ALA A 92 -13.06 9.62 -16.16
N PRO A 93 -13.20 9.31 -14.85
CA PRO A 93 -12.10 9.39 -13.90
C PRO A 93 -10.93 8.57 -14.46
N ARG A 94 -9.84 9.26 -14.83
CA ARG A 94 -8.63 8.59 -15.31
C ARG A 94 -7.96 7.95 -14.11
N LEU A 95 -7.89 6.62 -14.12
CA LEU A 95 -7.12 5.90 -13.12
C LEU A 95 -5.66 6.35 -13.18
N THR A 96 -5.03 6.42 -12.01
CA THR A 96 -3.57 6.54 -11.93
C THR A 96 -2.93 5.31 -12.57
N LEU A 97 -1.70 5.42 -13.04
CA LEU A 97 -0.96 4.29 -13.61
C LEU A 97 -0.94 3.09 -12.65
N LEU A 98 -0.69 3.35 -11.35
CA LEU A 98 -0.76 2.32 -10.33
C LEU A 98 -2.14 1.68 -10.21
N GLY A 99 -3.21 2.48 -10.23
CA GLY A 99 -4.58 1.98 -10.13
C GLY A 99 -4.98 1.15 -11.34
N ASP A 100 -4.62 1.60 -12.54
CA ASP A 100 -4.86 0.86 -13.79
C ASP A 100 -4.09 -0.46 -13.79
N LEU A 101 -2.82 -0.46 -13.38
CA LEU A 101 -2.02 -1.68 -13.28
C LEU A 101 -2.56 -2.67 -12.25
N ALA A 102 -2.88 -2.19 -11.05
CA ALA A 102 -3.45 -3.03 -9.99
C ALA A 102 -4.74 -3.71 -10.49
N LEU A 103 -5.62 -2.95 -11.16
CA LEU A 103 -6.87 -3.47 -11.69
C LEU A 103 -6.64 -4.51 -12.82
N ARG A 104 -5.67 -4.29 -13.70
CA ARG A 104 -5.37 -5.21 -14.82
C ARG A 104 -4.70 -6.50 -14.38
N LEU A 105 -3.86 -6.45 -13.35
CA LEU A 105 -3.09 -7.59 -12.87
C LEU A 105 -3.87 -8.46 -11.87
N ASP A 106 -4.83 -7.88 -11.15
CA ASP A 106 -5.72 -8.58 -10.21
C ASP A 106 -6.48 -9.75 -10.85
N SER A 107 -6.77 -9.68 -12.16
CA SER A 107 -7.49 -10.75 -12.86
C SER A 107 -6.67 -12.03 -13.08
N SER A 108 -5.35 -11.98 -12.88
CA SER A 108 -4.41 -13.03 -13.26
C SER A 108 -3.49 -13.47 -12.12
N ASP A 109 -3.86 -13.17 -10.86
CA ASP A 109 -3.05 -13.43 -9.66
C ASP A 109 -1.64 -12.82 -9.73
N LEU A 110 -1.52 -11.68 -10.41
CA LEU A 110 -0.28 -10.93 -10.55
C LEU A 110 -0.33 -9.65 -9.71
N GLU A 111 0.82 -9.25 -9.20
CA GLU A 111 1.00 -8.04 -8.43
C GLU A 111 2.25 -7.26 -8.86
N ILE A 112 2.27 -5.98 -8.46
CA ILE A 112 3.43 -5.11 -8.64
C ILE A 112 4.13 -4.90 -7.30
N VAL A 113 5.44 -5.17 -7.30
CA VAL A 113 6.34 -4.94 -6.18
C VAL A 113 7.37 -3.88 -6.58
N LEU A 114 7.64 -2.93 -5.69
CA LEU A 114 8.67 -1.92 -5.91
C LEU A 114 9.97 -2.36 -5.22
N LEU A 115 10.93 -2.86 -6.00
CA LEU A 115 12.19 -3.38 -5.49
C LEU A 115 13.37 -2.67 -6.12
N HIS A 116 14.32 -2.18 -5.33
CA HIS A 116 15.58 -1.64 -5.83
C HIS A 116 15.44 -0.52 -6.89
N GLY A 117 14.38 0.28 -6.83
CA GLY A 117 14.15 1.35 -7.81
C GLY A 117 13.63 0.86 -9.16
N ARG A 118 13.01 -0.31 -9.21
CA ARG A 118 12.29 -0.87 -10.37
C ARG A 118 10.93 -1.42 -9.96
N VAL A 119 10.02 -1.46 -10.92
CA VAL A 119 8.75 -2.17 -10.82
C VAL A 119 9.00 -3.62 -11.18
N VAL A 120 8.63 -4.53 -10.30
CA VAL A 120 8.67 -5.97 -10.53
C VAL A 120 7.23 -6.46 -10.67
N ILE A 121 6.90 -7.06 -11.81
CA ILE A 121 5.64 -7.77 -12.00
C ILE A 121 5.90 -9.23 -11.63
N THR A 122 5.19 -9.72 -10.63
CA THR A 122 5.35 -11.09 -10.10
C THR A 122 4.00 -11.64 -9.68
N THR A 123 3.95 -12.88 -9.20
CA THR A 123 2.73 -13.50 -8.69
C THR A 123 2.39 -12.97 -7.31
N SER A 124 1.11 -13.01 -6.90
CA SER A 124 0.68 -12.59 -5.56
C SER A 124 1.38 -13.36 -4.43
N GLU A 125 1.59 -14.67 -4.62
CA GLU A 125 2.34 -15.52 -3.68
C GLU A 125 3.79 -15.03 -3.51
N HIS A 126 4.51 -14.85 -4.61
CA HIS A 126 5.90 -14.42 -4.55
C HIS A 126 6.04 -12.95 -4.10
N ALA A 127 5.05 -12.11 -4.40
CA ALA A 127 4.96 -10.75 -3.87
C ALA A 127 4.80 -10.73 -2.35
N ALA A 128 4.03 -11.68 -1.78
CA ALA A 128 3.87 -11.83 -0.33
C ALA A 128 5.19 -12.22 0.34
N GLU A 129 5.97 -13.10 -0.30
CA GLU A 129 7.32 -13.48 0.17
C GLU A 129 8.30 -12.30 0.09
N MET A 130 8.10 -11.37 -0.87
CA MET A 130 8.88 -10.15 -1.04
C MET A 130 8.46 -9.06 -0.05
N ASN A 131 8.55 -9.37 1.25
CA ASN A 131 8.35 -8.40 2.30
C ASN A 131 9.40 -7.27 2.19
N THR A 132 8.91 -6.04 2.06
CA THR A 132 9.77 -4.86 2.05
C THR A 132 9.75 -4.24 3.44
N VAL A 133 10.91 -3.81 3.94
CA VAL A 133 11.01 -3.12 5.23
C VAL A 133 11.04 -1.61 5.00
N ARG A 134 10.10 -0.89 5.62
CA ARG A 134 10.00 0.58 5.56
C ARG A 134 9.95 1.18 6.95
N MET A 135 10.43 2.42 7.06
CA MET A 135 10.39 3.20 8.28
C MET A 135 9.49 4.41 8.08
N TYR A 136 8.49 4.56 8.94
CA TYR A 136 7.54 5.67 8.92
C TYR A 136 7.79 6.56 10.12
N GLU A 137 7.99 7.86 9.90
CA GLU A 137 8.03 8.84 10.99
C GLU A 137 6.61 9.10 11.48
N VAL A 138 6.34 8.78 12.74
CA VAL A 138 5.02 8.94 13.38
C VAL A 138 5.07 9.89 14.57
N SER A 139 6.16 10.65 14.73
CA SER A 139 6.30 11.68 15.76
C SER A 139 5.11 12.66 15.84
N PRO A 140 4.49 13.09 14.72
CA PRO A 140 3.32 13.97 14.80
C PRO A 140 2.06 13.31 15.38
N LEU A 141 1.99 11.98 15.34
CA LEU A 141 0.82 11.19 15.76
C LEU A 141 0.92 10.72 17.22
N ILE A 142 2.06 10.94 17.86
CA ILE A 142 2.35 10.46 19.21
C ILE A 142 2.62 11.69 20.07
N ASP A 143 1.83 11.86 21.13
CA ASP A 143 2.00 12.94 22.07
C ASP A 143 3.23 12.64 22.96
N PRO A 144 4.30 13.45 22.88
CA PRO A 144 5.49 13.24 23.70
C PRO A 144 5.22 13.38 25.20
N SER A 145 4.08 13.95 25.60
CA SER A 145 3.69 14.08 27.00
C SER A 145 3.13 12.79 27.60
N THR A 146 2.67 11.85 26.77
CA THR A 146 2.08 10.58 27.20
C THR A 146 3.13 9.51 27.47
N ASP A 147 4.38 9.69 27.04
CA ASP A 147 5.46 8.72 27.29
C ASP A 147 6.08 9.00 28.68
N PRO A 148 5.78 8.16 29.70
CA PRO A 148 6.21 8.42 31.06
C PRO A 148 7.73 8.23 31.15
N VAL A 149 8.45 9.34 31.11
CA VAL A 149 9.76 9.56 31.75
C VAL A 149 10.74 8.41 31.59
N ARG A 150 11.67 8.54 30.63
CA ARG A 150 12.91 7.76 30.58
C ARG A 150 13.53 7.69 31.99
N PRO A 151 13.69 6.50 32.60
CA PRO A 151 14.57 6.38 33.75
C PRO A 151 15.99 6.61 33.24
N ASP A 152 16.55 7.74 33.65
CA ASP A 152 17.92 8.12 33.38
C ASP A 152 18.89 6.97 33.70
N GLY A 153 19.77 6.67 32.75
CA GLY A 153 21.04 6.02 33.06
C GLY A 153 21.10 4.50 32.90
N HIS A 154 21.72 4.09 31.80
CA HIS A 154 22.57 2.90 31.71
C HIS A 154 21.92 1.52 31.89
N GLY A 155 21.41 1.00 30.78
CA GLY A 155 21.33 -0.43 30.59
C GLY A 155 20.78 -0.78 29.22
N TYR A 156 21.66 -1.16 28.28
CA TYR A 156 21.28 -1.96 27.12
C TYR A 156 20.78 -3.32 27.61
N ARG A 157 19.58 -3.38 28.19
CA ARG A 157 18.87 -4.64 28.40
C ARG A 157 18.08 -4.92 27.14
N ALA A 158 18.58 -5.90 26.41
CA ALA A 158 17.87 -6.58 25.35
C ALA A 158 16.41 -6.83 25.77
N ASN A 159 15.49 -6.43 24.88
CA ASN A 159 14.08 -6.78 24.88
C ASN A 159 13.90 -8.28 25.14
N ARG A 160 13.76 -8.66 26.41
CA ARG A 160 13.03 -9.86 26.80
C ARG A 160 11.68 -9.39 27.27
N TYR A 161 10.68 -9.68 26.44
CA TYR A 161 9.31 -9.98 26.83
C TYR A 161 8.95 -9.64 28.28
N GLN A 162 8.07 -8.64 28.41
CA GLN A 162 6.86 -8.80 29.21
C GLN A 162 7.09 -8.94 30.73
N GLY A 163 7.31 -7.81 31.40
CA GLY A 163 7.26 -7.70 32.85
C GLY A 163 6.16 -6.75 33.29
N ILE A 164 4.95 -7.27 33.48
CA ILE A 164 3.92 -6.81 34.45
C ILE A 164 3.83 -5.27 34.55
N GLY A 165 3.56 -4.61 33.42
CA GLY A 165 3.17 -3.20 33.36
C GLY A 165 1.65 -3.09 33.23
N ASP A 166 1.09 -2.05 33.81
CA ASP A 166 -0.33 -1.74 33.91
C ASP A 166 -1.16 -2.15 32.66
N PRO A 167 -2.09 -3.12 32.76
CA PRO A 167 -2.88 -3.60 31.61
C PRO A 167 -3.87 -2.58 31.04
N GLY A 168 -3.99 -1.38 31.62
CA GLY A 168 -4.92 -0.33 31.18
C GLY A 168 -4.37 0.72 30.23
N ALA A 169 -3.05 0.89 30.13
CA ALA A 169 -2.42 1.93 29.32
C ALA A 169 -1.69 1.30 28.14
N LEU A 170 -2.46 0.86 27.13
CA LEU A 170 -1.90 0.67 25.80
C LEU A 170 -1.20 1.97 25.42
N SER A 171 0.09 1.87 25.13
CA SER A 171 0.85 3.02 24.64
C SER A 171 0.17 3.57 23.38
N GLU A 172 0.32 4.85 23.09
CA GLU A 172 -0.24 5.42 21.84
C GLU A 172 0.25 4.66 20.61
N TYR A 173 1.46 4.10 20.68
CA TYR A 173 1.98 3.13 19.74
C TYR A 173 1.10 1.91 19.58
N ASP A 174 0.73 1.25 20.68
CA ASP A 174 -0.09 0.05 20.62
C ASP A 174 -1.46 0.36 19.98
N ARG A 175 -2.03 1.52 20.26
CA ARG A 175 -3.29 1.97 19.62
C ARG A 175 -3.13 2.21 18.12
N LEU A 176 -2.05 2.88 17.71
CA LEU A 176 -1.76 3.13 16.30
C LEU A 176 -1.48 1.83 15.55
N ILE A 177 -0.67 0.94 16.13
CA ILE A 177 -0.36 -0.38 15.59
C ILE A 177 -1.62 -1.22 15.47
N GLN A 178 -2.43 -1.27 16.54
CA GLN A 178 -3.71 -1.97 16.53
C GLN A 178 -4.63 -1.43 15.42
N THR A 179 -4.74 -0.10 15.29
CA THR A 179 -5.53 0.52 14.23
C THR A 179 -5.04 0.10 12.85
N ILE A 180 -3.72 0.12 12.61
CA ILE A 180 -3.13 -0.32 11.32
C ILE A 180 -3.46 -1.80 11.07
N GLN A 181 -3.26 -2.66 12.06
CA GLN A 181 -3.47 -4.10 11.93
C GLN A 181 -4.94 -4.49 11.72
N GLU A 182 -5.87 -3.78 12.36
CA GLU A 182 -7.30 -4.04 12.24
C GLU A 182 -7.92 -3.46 10.95
N THR A 183 -7.34 -2.38 10.41
CA THR A 183 -7.91 -1.68 9.24
C THR A 183 -7.31 -2.12 7.91
N LEU A 184 -6.05 -2.56 7.90
CA LEU A 184 -5.33 -2.88 6.67
C LEU A 184 -5.00 -4.38 6.63
N ASP A 185 -5.65 -5.12 5.74
CA ASP A 185 -5.35 -6.53 5.45
C ASP A 185 -5.13 -7.37 6.73
N PRO A 186 -6.14 -7.52 7.63
CA PRO A 186 -5.93 -8.06 8.97
C PRO A 186 -5.22 -9.43 8.97
N ASP A 187 -5.55 -10.28 8.01
CA ASP A 187 -5.00 -11.62 7.88
C ASP A 187 -3.50 -11.65 7.54
N CYS A 188 -2.91 -10.53 7.11
CA CYS A 188 -1.50 -10.47 6.74
C CYS A 188 -0.53 -10.27 7.91
N TRP A 189 -1.01 -9.92 9.11
CA TRP A 189 -0.16 -9.56 10.25
C TRP A 189 0.24 -10.74 11.15
N GLU A 190 1.47 -10.72 11.69
CA GLU A 190 2.05 -11.75 12.57
C GLU A 190 1.16 -12.13 13.75
N PHE A 191 0.46 -11.14 14.35
CA PHE A 191 -0.44 -11.40 15.48
C PHE A 191 -1.65 -12.28 15.11
N LEU A 192 -2.03 -12.29 13.83
CA LEU A 192 -3.11 -13.09 13.26
C LEU A 192 -2.58 -14.29 12.44
N GLY A 193 -1.28 -14.57 12.52
CA GLY A 193 -0.63 -15.68 11.83
C GLY A 193 -0.13 -15.39 10.42
N GLY A 194 -0.18 -14.12 9.98
CA GLY A 194 0.44 -13.68 8.73
C GLY A 194 1.94 -13.41 8.85
N GLU A 195 2.57 -12.99 7.76
CA GLU A 195 4.03 -12.78 7.68
C GLU A 195 4.46 -11.32 7.95
N SER A 196 3.52 -10.39 7.92
CA SER A 196 3.81 -8.96 8.08
C SER A 196 4.09 -8.62 9.53
N THR A 197 5.11 -7.82 9.77
CA THR A 197 5.48 -7.35 11.11
C THR A 197 5.49 -5.84 11.18
N ILE A 198 5.11 -5.30 12.33
CA ILE A 198 5.13 -3.87 12.62
C ILE A 198 5.71 -3.68 14.02
N ARG A 199 6.71 -2.81 14.14
CA ARG A 199 7.41 -2.58 15.42
C ARG A 199 7.65 -1.09 15.63
N PRO A 200 7.40 -0.55 16.83
CA PRO A 200 7.79 0.80 17.16
C PRO A 200 9.29 0.87 17.45
N ILE A 201 9.94 1.95 17.02
CA ILE A 201 11.32 2.27 17.38
C ILE A 201 11.44 3.77 17.69
N ASN A 202 12.16 4.07 18.76
CA ASN A 202 12.51 5.43 19.15
C ASN A 202 13.95 5.73 18.74
N ILE A 203 14.16 6.76 17.92
CA ILE A 203 15.49 7.21 17.51
C ILE A 203 15.64 8.67 17.94
N ARG A 204 16.44 8.90 18.98
CA ARG A 204 16.57 10.20 19.67
C ARG A 204 15.24 10.63 20.29
N ASP A 205 14.66 11.70 19.77
CA ASP A 205 13.38 12.31 20.18
C ASP A 205 12.33 12.19 19.06
N ARG A 206 12.54 11.24 18.15
CA ARG A 206 11.62 10.94 17.06
C ARG A 206 11.07 9.54 17.19
N HIS A 207 9.80 9.42 16.87
CA HIS A 207 9.02 8.21 16.93
C HIS A 207 8.88 7.63 15.52
N TRP A 208 9.24 6.35 15.38
CA TRP A 208 9.20 5.65 14.09
C TRP A 208 8.45 4.33 14.22
N LEU A 209 7.81 3.91 13.11
CA LEU A 209 7.32 2.56 12.91
C LEU A 209 8.20 1.87 11.86
N VAL A 210 8.70 0.68 12.19
CA VAL A 210 9.35 -0.22 11.23
C VAL A 210 8.32 -1.24 10.81
N VAL A 211 7.96 -1.24 9.53
CA VAL A 211 6.93 -2.13 8.97
C VAL A 211 7.60 -3.01 7.92
N SER A 212 7.45 -4.32 8.06
CA SER A 212 7.86 -5.32 7.07
C SER A 212 6.60 -5.98 6.53
N THR A 213 6.22 -5.67 5.30
CA THR A 213 4.97 -6.14 4.67
C THR A 213 5.08 -6.05 3.14
N PRO A 214 4.18 -6.69 2.37
CA PRO A 214 4.17 -6.58 0.91
C PRO A 214 3.99 -5.13 0.45
N THR A 215 4.44 -4.84 -0.78
CA THR A 215 4.46 -3.46 -1.31
C THR A 215 3.08 -2.80 -1.29
N MET A 216 2.03 -3.55 -1.65
CA MET A 216 0.67 -3.01 -1.65
C MET A 216 0.21 -2.59 -0.24
N THR A 217 0.49 -3.41 0.78
CA THR A 217 0.18 -3.08 2.17
C THR A 217 1.01 -1.89 2.66
N GLN A 218 2.28 -1.76 2.25
CA GLN A 218 3.10 -0.57 2.55
C GLN A 218 2.47 0.73 2.02
N LEU A 219 1.90 0.69 0.81
CA LEU A 219 1.24 1.85 0.22
C LEU A 219 -0.06 2.20 0.96
N LYS A 220 -0.82 1.18 1.39
CA LYS A 220 -2.01 1.38 2.25
C LYS A 220 -1.61 2.00 3.60
N VAL A 221 -0.55 1.51 4.23
CA VAL A 221 0.00 2.07 5.48
C VAL A 221 0.39 3.54 5.30
N GLN A 222 1.12 3.86 4.24
CA GLN A 222 1.49 5.26 3.94
C GLN A 222 0.24 6.14 3.79
N ALA A 223 -0.74 5.71 3.01
CA ALA A 223 -1.96 6.49 2.78
C ALA A 223 -2.78 6.69 4.06
N LEU A 224 -2.84 5.68 4.94
CA LEU A 224 -3.48 5.80 6.25
C LEU A 224 -2.75 6.79 7.16
N LEU A 225 -1.42 6.70 7.24
CA LEU A 225 -0.62 7.62 8.05
C LEU A 225 -0.69 9.06 7.53
N ASP A 226 -0.67 9.26 6.20
CA ASP A 226 -0.85 10.56 5.57
C ASP A 226 -2.22 11.16 5.90
N ARG A 227 -3.26 10.33 6.01
CA ARG A 227 -4.61 10.76 6.39
C ARG A 227 -4.72 11.12 7.88
N LEU A 228 -4.03 10.40 8.76
CA LEU A 228 -4.02 10.68 10.19
C LEU A 228 -3.23 11.96 10.55
N ASN A 229 -2.31 12.37 9.68
CA ASN A 229 -1.45 13.54 9.89
C ASN A 229 -2.05 14.87 9.35
N GLN A 230 -3.31 14.86 8.87
CA GLN A 230 -4.03 16.05 8.39
C GLN A 230 -4.87 16.68 9.50
#